data_AF-A0A9P6X4F0-F1
#
_entry.id   AF-A0A9P6X4F0-F1
#
_cell.length_a   1.000
_cell.length_b   1.000
_cell.length_c   1.000
_cell.angle_alpha   90.00
_cell.angle_beta   90.00
_cell.angle_gamma   90.00
#
_symmetry.space_group_name_H-M   'P 1'
#
loop_
_entity.id
_entity.type
_entity.pdbx_description
1 polymer ?
#
loop_
_entity_poly.entity_id
_entity_poly.type
_entity_poly.pdbx_seq_one_letter_code
_entity_poly.pdbx_strand_id
1 'polypeptide(L)'
;MSVIVIMSSELDSNMLVTYLGTAVILQVNPFWDPSTFVPVIGMLLGNSMTSVAMATERCLDQFKVHAPVLETRLAYGASRYEASLPLAVEAIRIALLPVITQLSVMGMINIPGMMTGQIMAGTPMMQAVIYQQCIMFMIAASSVLGVIMAVTACMSVLIDEDQTIQRQIVTRQALLSQT
;
A
#
# COMPACT_ATOMS: atom_id res chain seq x y z
N MET A 1 -15.73 -5.02 -9.93
CA MET A 1 -14.80 -4.27 -10.80
C MET A 1 -13.75 -3.52 -9.97
N SER A 2 -14.15 -2.88 -8.87
CA SER A 2 -13.29 -2.07 -7.99
C SER A 2 -12.05 -2.78 -7.43
N VAL A 3 -12.21 -4.00 -6.90
CA VAL A 3 -11.08 -4.77 -6.33
C VAL A 3 -10.05 -5.16 -7.39
N ILE A 4 -10.51 -5.50 -8.60
CA ILE A 4 -9.61 -5.86 -9.70
C ILE A 4 -8.73 -4.66 -10.11
N VAL A 5 -9.32 -3.46 -10.18
CA VAL A 5 -8.58 -2.22 -10.51
C VAL A 5 -7.54 -1.90 -9.43
N ILE A 6 -7.89 -2.07 -8.16
CA ILE A 6 -6.96 -1.87 -7.04
C ILE A 6 -5.81 -2.88 -7.12
N MET A 7 -6.12 -4.17 -7.31
CA MET A 7 -5.12 -5.23 -7.40
C MET A 7 -4.22 -5.09 -8.63
N SER A 8 -4.74 -4.63 -9.78
CA SER A 8 -3.92 -4.35 -10.96
C SER A 8 -2.99 -3.15 -10.73
N SER A 9 -3.49 -2.08 -10.12
CA SER A 9 -2.68 -0.89 -9.82
C SER A 9 -1.54 -1.17 -8.84
N GLU A 10 -1.74 -2.14 -7.94
CA GLU A 10 -0.71 -2.59 -7.00
C GLU A 10 0.39 -3.38 -7.72
N LEU A 11 0.00 -4.25 -8.66
CA LEU A 11 0.93 -5.03 -9.44
C LEU A 11 1.83 -4.13 -10.30
N ASP A 12 1.25 -3.11 -10.94
CA ASP A 12 1.99 -2.15 -11.76
C ASP A 12 3.00 -1.36 -10.93
N SER A 13 2.58 -0.86 -9.76
CA SER A 13 3.44 -0.10 -8.84
C SER A 13 4.62 -0.94 -8.37
N ASN A 14 4.36 -2.18 -7.98
CA ASN A 14 5.39 -3.06 -7.44
C ASN A 14 6.36 -3.58 -8.52
N MET A 15 5.87 -3.86 -9.73
CA MET A 15 6.74 -4.18 -10.86
C MET A 15 7.69 -3.01 -11.17
N LEU A 16 7.21 -1.77 -11.12
CA LEU A 16 8.03 -0.59 -11.33
C LEU A 16 9.11 -0.44 -10.24
N VAL A 17 8.73 -0.57 -8.96
CA VAL A 17 9.70 -0.46 -7.85
C VAL A 17 10.70 -1.59 -7.84
N THR A 18 10.27 -2.83 -8.14
CA THR A 18 11.17 -3.97 -8.24
C THR A 18 12.17 -3.77 -9.37
N TYR A 19 11.70 -3.40 -10.57
CA TYR A 19 12.58 -3.18 -11.71
C TYR A 19 13.63 -2.09 -11.41
N LEU A 20 13.20 -0.94 -10.90
CA LEU A 20 14.11 0.15 -10.53
C LEU A 20 15.03 -0.23 -9.37
N GLY A 21 14.51 -0.90 -8.35
CA GLY A 21 15.27 -1.28 -7.16
C GLY A 21 16.34 -2.33 -7.45
N THR A 22 16.02 -3.37 -8.21
CA THR A 22 16.99 -4.43 -8.52
C THR A 22 18.05 -3.94 -9.52
N ALA A 23 17.66 -3.12 -10.51
CA ALA A 23 18.60 -2.60 -11.51
C ALA A 23 19.49 -1.46 -10.98
N VAL A 24 18.93 -0.52 -10.21
CA VAL A 24 19.65 0.71 -9.80
C VAL A 24 20.19 0.61 -8.38
N ILE A 25 19.42 0.07 -7.44
CA ILE A 25 19.77 0.08 -6.01
C ILE A 25 20.64 -1.12 -5.64
N LEU A 26 20.24 -2.32 -6.05
CA LEU A 26 20.95 -3.56 -5.71
C LEU A 26 22.09 -3.89 -6.68
N GLN A 27 22.17 -3.21 -7.84
CA GLN A 27 23.18 -3.41 -8.89
C GLN A 27 23.44 -4.89 -9.25
N VAL A 28 22.40 -5.73 -9.16
CA VAL A 28 22.53 -7.16 -9.46
C VAL A 28 22.58 -7.34 -10.97
N ASN A 29 23.70 -7.88 -11.47
CA ASN A 29 23.87 -8.24 -12.87
C ASN A 29 23.98 -9.75 -13.01
N PRO A 30 23.02 -10.45 -13.65
CA PRO A 30 21.75 -9.95 -14.21
C PRO A 30 20.66 -9.72 -13.14
N PHE A 31 19.77 -8.74 -13.35
CA PHE A 31 18.73 -8.36 -12.37
C PHE A 31 17.71 -9.47 -12.08
N TRP A 32 17.61 -10.47 -12.96
CA TRP A 32 16.70 -11.61 -12.85
C TRP A 32 17.32 -12.82 -12.14
N ASP A 33 18.43 -12.64 -11.41
CA ASP A 33 19.00 -13.75 -10.64
C ASP A 33 17.95 -14.34 -9.66
N PRO A 34 17.57 -15.62 -9.81
CA PRO A 34 16.43 -16.18 -9.08
C PRO A 34 16.60 -16.14 -7.56
N SER A 35 17.85 -16.26 -7.07
CA SER A 35 18.14 -16.32 -5.63
C SER A 35 17.88 -14.99 -4.91
N THR A 36 17.94 -13.87 -5.65
CA THR A 36 17.68 -12.53 -5.13
C THR A 36 16.32 -12.01 -5.56
N PHE A 37 15.95 -12.24 -6.81
CA PHE A 37 14.73 -11.69 -7.41
C PHE A 37 13.45 -12.24 -6.77
N VAL A 38 13.37 -13.56 -6.57
CA VAL A 38 12.17 -14.21 -6.03
C VAL A 38 11.87 -13.75 -4.59
N PRO A 39 12.84 -13.72 -3.64
CA PRO A 39 12.59 -13.19 -2.31
C PRO A 39 12.25 -11.70 -2.30
N VAL A 40 12.93 -10.87 -3.11
CA VAL A 40 12.70 -9.42 -3.14
C VAL A 40 11.28 -9.10 -3.59
N ILE A 41 10.82 -9.67 -4.72
CA ILE A 41 9.43 -9.49 -5.17
C ILE A 41 8.43 -9.96 -4.11
N GLY A 42 8.66 -11.14 -3.53
CA GLY A 42 7.77 -11.68 -2.49
C GLY A 42 7.66 -10.75 -1.29
N MET A 43 8.78 -10.18 -0.84
CA MET A 43 8.80 -9.22 0.26
C MET A 43 8.12 -7.91 -0.09
N LEU A 44 8.36 -7.36 -1.28
CA LEU A 44 7.69 -6.13 -1.71
C LEU A 44 6.18 -6.35 -1.79
N LEU A 45 5.72 -7.39 -2.51
CA LEU A 45 4.30 -7.70 -2.66
C LEU A 45 3.61 -7.96 -1.32
N GLY A 46 4.20 -8.79 -0.46
CA GLY A 46 3.59 -9.13 0.81
C GLY A 46 3.40 -7.92 1.75
N ASN A 47 4.40 -7.06 1.84
CA ASN A 47 4.33 -5.87 2.69
C ASN A 47 3.45 -4.78 2.08
N SER A 48 3.54 -4.53 0.77
CA SER A 48 2.77 -3.48 0.11
C SER A 48 1.28 -3.83 -0.01
N MET A 49 0.95 -5.10 -0.28
CA MET A 49 -0.43 -5.58 -0.33
C MET A 49 -1.16 -5.35 1.01
N THR A 50 -0.47 -5.55 2.13
CA THR A 50 -1.04 -5.30 3.46
C THR A 50 -1.39 -3.82 3.64
N SER A 51 -0.47 -2.92 3.25
CA SER A 51 -0.72 -1.47 3.28
C SER A 51 -1.88 -1.07 2.38
N VAL A 52 -1.98 -1.62 1.17
CA VAL A 52 -3.07 -1.34 0.23
C VAL A 52 -4.41 -1.85 0.71
N ALA A 53 -4.45 -3.04 1.29
CA ALA A 53 -5.66 -3.58 1.91
C ALA A 53 -6.16 -2.67 3.04
N MET A 54 -5.26 -2.27 3.95
CA MET A 54 -5.58 -1.32 5.02
C MET A 54 -6.04 0.04 4.48
N ALA A 55 -5.38 0.58 3.46
CA ALA A 55 -5.76 1.85 2.85
C ALA A 55 -7.17 1.79 2.24
N THR A 56 -7.49 0.68 1.56
CA THR A 56 -8.79 0.48 0.92
C THR A 56 -9.89 0.34 1.97
N GLU A 57 -9.71 -0.53 2.96
CA GLU A 57 -10.66 -0.70 4.06
C GLU A 57 -10.91 0.62 4.78
N ARG A 58 -9.82 1.34 5.11
CA ARG A 58 -9.93 2.59 5.84
C ARG A 58 -10.56 3.70 5.00
N CYS A 59 -10.30 3.73 3.70
CA CYS A 59 -10.96 4.64 2.78
C CYS A 59 -12.47 4.38 2.78
N LEU A 60 -12.90 3.13 2.57
CA LEU A 60 -14.30 2.74 2.57
C LEU A 60 -15.01 3.12 3.88
N ASP A 61 -14.38 2.85 5.02
CA ASP A 61 -14.94 3.21 6.33
C ASP A 61 -15.06 4.72 6.52
N GLN A 62 -14.04 5.49 6.13
CA GLN A 62 -14.07 6.94 6.21
C GLN A 62 -15.23 7.53 5.39
N PHE A 63 -15.45 7.00 4.18
CA PHE A 63 -16.56 7.41 3.33
C PHE A 63 -17.93 7.02 3.92
N LYS A 64 -18.05 5.83 4.52
CA LYS A 64 -19.29 5.40 5.20
C LYS A 64 -19.63 6.30 6.39
N VAL A 65 -18.65 6.58 7.24
CA VAL A 65 -18.83 7.36 8.48
C VAL A 65 -19.10 8.84 8.17
N HIS A 66 -18.39 9.42 7.20
CA HIS A 66 -18.48 10.84 6.88
C HIS A 66 -19.41 11.15 5.71
N ALA A 67 -20.22 10.19 5.25
CA ALA A 67 -21.16 10.39 4.14
C ALA A 67 -22.03 11.66 4.29
N PRO A 68 -22.63 11.98 5.47
CA PRO A 68 -23.43 13.20 5.61
C PRO A 68 -22.62 14.50 5.43
N VAL A 69 -21.37 14.50 5.89
CA VAL A 69 -20.46 15.64 5.76
C VAL A 69 -20.02 15.80 4.30
N LEU A 70 -19.78 14.69 3.60
CA LEU A 70 -19.45 14.69 2.18
C LEU A 70 -20.60 15.26 1.34
N GLU A 71 -21.82 14.79 1.57
CA GLU A 71 -23.04 15.28 0.89
C GLU A 71 -23.23 16.78 1.12
N THR A 72 -22.99 17.25 2.35
CA THR A 72 -23.05 18.68 2.67
C THR A 72 -22.02 19.48 1.87
N ARG A 73 -20.76 19.02 1.81
CA ARG A 73 -19.71 19.71 1.03
C ARG A 73 -20.02 19.76 -0.46
N LEU A 74 -20.55 18.68 -1.02
CA LEU A 74 -20.99 18.63 -2.42
C LEU A 74 -22.17 19.58 -2.67
N ALA A 75 -23.12 19.67 -1.74
CA ALA A 75 -24.24 20.61 -1.82
C ALA A 75 -23.80 22.09 -1.76
N TYR A 76 -22.69 22.40 -1.09
CA TYR A 76 -22.06 23.72 -1.11
C TYR A 76 -21.19 23.98 -2.37
N GLY A 77 -21.16 23.04 -3.32
CA GLY A 77 -20.45 23.19 -4.59
C GLY A 77 -18.98 22.75 -4.58
N ALA A 78 -18.51 22.05 -3.53
CA ALA A 78 -17.15 21.50 -3.52
C ALA A 78 -16.97 20.44 -4.61
N SER A 79 -15.79 20.39 -5.21
CA SER A 79 -15.46 19.32 -6.16
C SER A 79 -15.32 17.97 -5.45
N ARG A 80 -15.51 16.88 -6.20
CA ARG A 80 -15.34 15.51 -5.69
C ARG A 80 -14.00 15.30 -4.99
N TYR A 81 -12.93 15.83 -5.61
CA TYR A 81 -11.57 15.75 -5.09
C TYR A 81 -11.40 16.54 -3.80
N GLU A 82 -11.90 17.78 -3.72
CA GLU A 82 -11.81 18.60 -2.50
C GLU A 82 -12.61 17.99 -1.34
N ALA A 83 -13.78 17.42 -1.64
CA ALA A 83 -14.63 16.80 -0.61
C ALA A 83 -13.97 15.54 -0.02
N SER A 84 -13.30 14.72 -0.84
CA SER A 84 -12.69 13.45 -0.45
C SER A 84 -11.24 13.55 0.02
N LEU A 85 -10.50 14.59 -0.36
CA LEU A 85 -9.09 14.78 0.00
C LEU A 85 -8.77 14.56 1.48
N PRO A 86 -9.51 15.14 2.47
CA PRO A 86 -9.19 14.92 3.87
C PRO A 86 -9.38 13.46 4.32
N LEU A 87 -10.35 12.74 3.73
CA LEU A 87 -10.58 11.33 4.02
C LEU A 87 -9.47 10.47 3.42
N ALA A 88 -9.03 10.81 2.21
CA ALA A 88 -7.94 10.13 1.52
C ALA A 88 -6.61 10.27 2.27
N VAL A 89 -6.26 11.48 2.72
CA VAL A 89 -5.03 11.73 3.49
C VAL A 89 -5.00 10.91 4.77
N GLU A 90 -6.12 10.82 5.48
CA GLU A 90 -6.20 10.04 6.73
C GLU A 90 -6.08 8.52 6.44
N ALA A 91 -6.71 8.02 5.38
CA ALA A 91 -6.58 6.62 4.98
C ALA A 91 -5.13 6.26 4.62
N ILE A 92 -4.45 7.11 3.84
CA ILE A 92 -3.04 6.93 3.47
C ILE A 92 -2.16 6.92 4.73
N ARG A 93 -2.38 7.89 5.64
CA ARG A 93 -1.60 8.00 6.87
C ARG A 93 -1.72 6.74 7.72
N ILE A 94 -2.93 6.25 7.95
CA ILE A 94 -3.17 5.04 8.76
C ILE A 94 -2.54 3.81 8.11
N ALA A 95 -2.66 3.66 6.79
CA ALA A 95 -2.12 2.53 6.05
C ALA A 95 -0.58 2.45 6.04
N LEU A 96 0.10 3.60 6.16
CA LEU A 96 1.56 3.68 6.15
C LEU A 96 2.19 3.64 7.55
N LEU A 97 1.41 3.76 8.63
CA LEU A 97 1.93 3.64 9.99
C LEU A 97 2.76 2.36 10.22
N PRO A 98 2.32 1.16 9.79
CA PRO A 98 3.09 -0.07 9.99
C PRO A 98 4.45 -0.05 9.27
N VAL A 99 4.51 0.57 8.08
CA VAL A 99 5.75 0.69 7.31
C VAL A 99 6.76 1.59 8.04
N ILE A 100 6.29 2.71 8.57
CA ILE A 100 7.12 3.67 9.31
C ILE A 100 7.62 3.07 10.62
N THR A 101 6.75 2.35 11.35
CA THR A 101 7.15 1.70 12.60
C THR A 101 8.13 0.57 12.35
N GLN A 102 7.95 -0.21 11.28
CA GLN A 102 8.90 -1.26 10.89
C GLN A 102 10.26 -0.66 10.54
N LEU A 103 10.31 0.42 9.76
CA LEU A 103 11.54 1.17 9.46
C LEU A 103 12.21 1.71 10.72
N SER A 104 11.43 2.21 11.68
CA SER A 104 11.95 2.79 12.92
C SER A 104 12.58 1.73 13.83
N VAL A 105 11.98 0.54 13.91
CA VAL A 105 12.47 -0.56 14.76
C VAL A 105 13.65 -1.30 14.11
N MET A 106 13.75 -1.23 12.78
CA MET A 106 14.85 -1.76 11.98
C MET A 106 16.18 -1.15 12.43
N GLY A 107 17.11 -1.97 12.92
CA GLY A 107 18.41 -1.50 13.39
C GLY A 107 18.47 -1.10 14.87
N MET A 108 17.34 -0.98 15.57
CA MET A 108 17.34 -0.87 17.04
C MET A 108 17.35 -2.25 17.71
N ILE A 109 16.42 -3.13 17.31
CA ILE A 109 16.16 -4.40 18.02
C ILE A 109 16.05 -5.59 17.06
N ASN A 110 15.47 -5.38 15.88
CA ASN A 110 15.22 -6.47 14.94
C ASN A 110 16.35 -6.66 13.93
N ILE A 111 16.88 -7.89 13.89
CA ILE A 111 17.63 -8.42 12.74
C ILE A 111 16.65 -9.28 11.93
N PRO A 112 16.25 -8.84 10.71
CA PRO A 112 15.33 -9.60 9.88
C PRO A 112 15.85 -11.00 9.57
N GLY A 113 14.94 -11.95 9.39
CA GLY A 113 15.29 -13.36 9.14
C GLY A 113 16.19 -13.56 7.93
N MET A 114 16.01 -12.78 6.86
CA MET A 114 16.84 -12.85 5.66
C MET A 114 18.27 -12.38 5.94
N MET A 115 18.43 -11.27 6.67
CA MET A 115 19.74 -10.75 7.10
C MET A 115 20.46 -11.77 8.01
N THR A 116 19.77 -12.35 9.00
CA THR A 116 20.33 -13.41 9.86
C THR A 116 20.73 -14.64 9.04
N GLY A 117 19.91 -15.04 8.06
CA GLY A 117 20.20 -16.14 7.15
C GLY A 117 21.47 -15.90 6.32
N GLN A 118 21.64 -14.70 5.77
CA GLN A 118 22.85 -14.32 5.03
C GLN A 118 24.10 -14.33 5.93
N ILE A 119 23.98 -13.85 7.17
CA ILE A 119 25.07 -13.86 8.16
C ILE A 119 25.47 -15.31 8.49
N MET A 120 24.49 -16.19 8.73
CA MET A 120 24.74 -17.62 9.00
C MET A 120 25.32 -18.36 7.79
N ALA A 121 24.99 -17.93 6.57
CA ALA A 121 25.55 -18.46 5.33
C ALA A 121 26.98 -17.97 5.04
N GLY A 122 27.58 -17.15 5.91
CA GLY A 122 28.96 -16.65 5.77
C GLY A 122 29.09 -15.34 4.98
N THR A 123 27.98 -14.65 4.70
CA THR A 123 28.03 -13.32 4.07
C THR A 123 28.61 -12.30 5.07
N PRO A 124 29.49 -11.38 4.65
CA PRO A 124 29.98 -10.33 5.54
C PRO A 124 28.83 -9.53 6.15
N MET A 125 28.84 -9.37 7.48
CA MET A 125 27.76 -8.70 8.22
C MET A 125 27.43 -7.31 7.65
N MET A 126 28.45 -6.54 7.30
CA MET A 126 28.28 -5.19 6.73
C MET A 126 27.47 -5.23 5.42
N GLN A 127 27.71 -6.22 4.56
CA GLN A 127 26.96 -6.36 3.32
C GLN A 127 25.50 -6.73 3.61
N ALA A 128 25.26 -7.72 4.48
CA ALA A 128 23.90 -8.14 4.83
C ALA A 128 23.04 -7.00 5.40
N VAL A 129 23.62 -6.12 6.23
CA VAL A 129 22.94 -4.92 6.77
C VAL A 129 22.54 -3.96 5.64
N ILE A 130 23.49 -3.59 4.77
CA ILE A 130 23.26 -2.59 3.72
C ILE A 130 22.21 -3.09 2.74
N TYR A 131 22.32 -4.35 2.30
CA TYR A 131 21.35 -4.99 1.41
C TYR A 131 19.94 -4.97 2.00
N GLN A 132 19.82 -5.33 3.27
CA GLN A 132 18.53 -5.38 3.94
C GLN A 132 17.93 -3.97 4.11
N GLN A 133 18.74 -2.95 4.39
CA GLN A 133 18.27 -1.58 4.48
C GLN A 133 17.77 -1.05 3.12
N CYS A 134 18.44 -1.39 2.03
CA CYS A 134 17.97 -1.09 0.67
C CYS A 134 16.58 -1.71 0.41
N ILE A 135 16.39 -2.97 0.79
CA ILE A 135 15.09 -3.66 0.63
C ILE A 135 13.99 -2.97 1.45
N MET A 136 14.29 -2.52 2.67
CA MET A 136 13.33 -1.79 3.49
C MET A 136 12.87 -0.48 2.84
N PHE A 137 13.79 0.26 2.22
CA PHE A 137 13.42 1.46 1.45
C PHE A 137 12.62 1.12 0.20
N MET A 138 12.92 0.01 -0.47
CA MET A 138 12.13 -0.47 -1.60
C MET A 138 10.71 -0.85 -1.19
N ILE A 139 10.53 -1.57 -0.08
CA ILE A 139 9.22 -1.89 0.48
C ILE A 139 8.45 -0.60 0.78
N ALA A 140 9.09 0.37 1.43
CA ALA A 140 8.44 1.63 1.76
C ALA A 140 8.00 2.41 0.51
N ALA A 141 8.85 2.50 -0.51
CA ALA A 141 8.50 3.12 -1.79
C ALA A 141 7.34 2.39 -2.49
N SER A 142 7.38 1.05 -2.54
CA SER A 142 6.31 0.23 -3.12
C SER A 142 4.99 0.43 -2.39
N SER A 143 4.99 0.38 -1.06
CA SER A 143 3.80 0.60 -0.24
C SER A 143 3.21 1.99 -0.43
N VAL A 144 4.03 3.05 -0.49
CA VAL A 144 3.54 4.43 -0.69
C VAL A 144 2.88 4.57 -2.06
N LEU A 145 3.53 4.10 -3.13
CA LEU A 145 2.97 4.17 -4.48
C LEU A 145 1.67 3.36 -4.58
N GLY A 146 1.68 2.14 -4.07
CA GLY A 146 0.52 1.26 -4.02
C GLY A 146 -0.67 1.87 -3.28
N VAL A 147 -0.43 2.43 -2.09
CA VAL A 147 -1.46 3.08 -1.27
C VAL A 147 -2.05 4.31 -1.98
N ILE A 148 -1.22 5.16 -2.59
CA ILE A 148 -1.71 6.34 -3.34
C ILE A 148 -2.57 5.91 -4.53
N MET A 149 -2.11 4.93 -5.30
CA MET A 149 -2.86 4.39 -6.45
C MET A 149 -4.17 3.75 -6.02
N ALA A 150 -4.16 2.96 -4.93
CA ALA A 150 -5.35 2.34 -4.38
C ALA A 150 -6.37 3.36 -3.87
N VAL A 151 -5.93 4.40 -3.16
CA VAL A 151 -6.82 5.43 -2.61
C VAL A 151 -7.39 6.29 -3.73
N THR A 152 -6.59 6.65 -4.75
CA THR A 152 -7.09 7.38 -5.93
C THR A 152 -8.09 6.55 -6.73
N ALA A 153 -7.84 5.26 -6.93
CA ALA A 153 -8.80 4.33 -7.54
C ALA A 153 -10.07 4.17 -6.68
N CYS A 154 -9.93 4.13 -5.35
CA CYS A 154 -11.08 4.08 -4.44
C CYS A 154 -11.94 5.34 -4.57
N MET A 155 -11.33 6.53 -4.62
CA MET A 155 -12.07 7.80 -4.81
C MET A 155 -12.77 7.90 -6.17
N SER A 156 -12.17 7.37 -7.25
CA SER A 156 -12.79 7.39 -8.58
C SER A 156 -13.97 6.42 -8.67
N VAL A 157 -13.89 5.28 -7.98
CA VAL A 157 -14.95 4.27 -7.94
C VAL A 157 -16.09 4.64 -6.99
N LEU A 158 -15.81 5.16 -5.80
CA LEU A 158 -16.84 5.39 -4.78
C LEU A 158 -17.74 6.58 -5.11
N ILE A 159 -17.23 7.50 -5.89
CA ILE A 159 -17.96 8.63 -6.40
C ILE A 159 -18.15 8.32 -7.89
N ASP A 160 -19.23 7.66 -8.30
CA ASP A 160 -19.48 7.49 -9.75
C ASP A 160 -20.19 8.75 -10.29
N GLU A 161 -20.28 8.91 -11.62
CA GLU A 161 -20.69 10.13 -12.37
C GLU A 161 -21.96 10.86 -11.89
N ASP A 162 -22.79 10.24 -11.05
CA ASP A 162 -24.13 10.71 -10.69
C ASP A 162 -24.24 11.46 -9.34
N GLN A 163 -23.11 11.92 -8.77
CA GLN A 163 -23.06 12.73 -7.51
C GLN A 163 -23.80 12.10 -6.31
N THR A 164 -24.14 10.82 -6.38
CA THR A 164 -24.88 10.09 -5.36
C THR A 164 -23.99 9.00 -4.78
N ILE A 165 -23.74 9.08 -3.47
CA ILE A 165 -23.06 8.01 -2.74
C ILE A 165 -23.89 6.74 -2.95
N GLN A 166 -23.30 5.70 -3.54
CA GLN A 166 -23.99 4.43 -3.77
C GLN A 166 -24.36 3.77 -2.43
N ARG A 167 -25.52 4.14 -1.89
CA ARG A 167 -26.15 3.55 -0.69
C ARG A 167 -26.25 2.02 -0.76
N GLN A 168 -26.19 1.43 -1.96
CA GLN A 168 -26.31 -0.01 -2.18
C GLN A 168 -25.18 -0.85 -1.56
N ILE A 169 -23.97 -0.29 -1.34
CA ILE A 169 -22.85 -1.05 -0.74
C ILE A 169 -23.00 -1.16 0.79
N VAL A 170 -23.67 -0.19 1.43
CA VAL A 170 -23.86 -0.17 2.90
C VAL A 170 -25.00 -1.12 3.34
N THR A 171 -26.08 -1.22 2.55
CA THR A 171 -27.24 -2.05 2.93
C THR A 171 -26.99 -3.55 2.78
N ARG A 172 -26.14 -4.00 1.85
CA ARG A 172 -25.88 -5.45 1.66
C ARG A 172 -25.11 -6.11 2.81
N GLN A 173 -24.23 -5.38 3.51
CA GLN A 173 -23.51 -5.94 4.67
C GLN A 173 -24.39 -6.02 5.93
N ALA A 174 -25.34 -5.09 6.10
CA ALA A 174 -26.29 -5.12 7.22
C ALA A 174 -27.29 -6.28 7.16
N LEU A 175 -27.59 -6.80 5.96
CA LEU A 175 -28.49 -7.95 5.77
C LEU A 175 -27.79 -9.31 5.97
N LEU A 176 -26.46 -9.38 5.80
CA LEU A 176 -25.68 -10.62 5.97
C LEU A 176 -25.16 -10.83 7.41
N SER A 177 -25.30 -9.84 8.29
CA SER A 177 -25.01 -9.98 9.73
C SER A 177 -26.25 -10.34 10.56
N GLN A 178 -27.40 -10.59 9.94
CA GLN A 178 -28.66 -10.98 10.58
C GLN A 178 -29.15 -12.39 10.18
N THR A 179 -28.35 -13.15 9.42
CA THR A 179 -28.61 -14.57 9.07
C THR A 179 -27.43 -15.42 9.51
#